data_AF-A0A0F9AIE4-F1
#
_entry.id   AF-A0A0F9AIE4-F1
#
_cell.length_a   1.000
_cell.length_b   1.000
_cell.length_c   1.000
_cell.angle_alpha   90.00
_cell.angle_beta   90.00
_cell.angle_gamma   90.00
#
_symmetry.space_group_name_H-M   'P 1'
#
loop_
_entity.id
_entity.type
_entity.pdbx_description
1 polymer ?
#
loop_
_entity_poly.entity_id
_entity_poly.type
_entity_poly.pdbx_seq_one_letter_code
_entity_poly.pdbx_strand_id
1 'polypeptide(L)'
;AAISTRYTVNWLLENTLSFKKEIGVHRVNAVVGFTLQEDVTKTSFQAAYGFDQDTPDNLYKINEAEVKDYEQKSNTYRWSMVSVLGRINYTLLDKYLFTVAIRSDGSSRLSKDNKWATFPSTAVAWRISQEDFLLNVNALSNLKLRASYGLTGNSWIPMGSSLSELNLKEHNF
;
A
#
# COMPACT_ATOMS: atom_id res chain seq x y z
N ALA A 1 34.60 16.48 10.98
CA ALA A 1 33.37 17.02 10.34
C ALA A 1 32.67 15.87 9.61
N ALA A 2 31.33 15.82 9.64
CA ALA A 2 30.58 14.78 8.94
C ALA A 2 29.39 15.37 8.18
N ILE A 3 29.16 14.90 6.95
CA ILE A 3 28.05 15.27 6.09
C ILE A 3 27.26 14.02 5.76
N SER A 4 25.95 14.08 5.93
CA SER A 4 25.02 13.04 5.51
C SER A 4 23.98 13.64 4.58
N THR A 5 23.78 13.02 3.42
CA THR A 5 22.70 13.38 2.49
C THR A 5 21.76 12.20 2.30
N ARG A 6 20.47 12.50 2.25
CA ARG A 6 19.42 11.55 1.89
C ARG A 6 18.56 12.17 0.81
N TYR A 7 18.45 11.47 -0.30
CA TYR A 7 17.61 11.86 -1.43
C TYR A 7 16.61 10.75 -1.71
N THR A 8 15.32 11.06 -1.64
CA THR A 8 14.25 10.10 -1.90
C THR A 8 13.35 10.62 -3.01
N VAL A 9 13.08 9.76 -3.99
CA VAL A 9 12.07 10.00 -5.03
C VAL A 9 11.05 8.88 -4.95
N ASN A 10 9.78 9.24 -4.85
CA ASN A 10 8.65 8.33 -4.93
C ASN A 10 7.71 8.81 -6.03
N TRP A 11 7.33 7.93 -6.94
CA TRP A 11 6.28 8.22 -7.91
C TRP A 11 5.24 7.12 -7.92
N LEU A 12 4.00 7.51 -8.20
CA LEU A 12 2.82 6.64 -8.24
C LEU A 12 2.00 7.01 -9.47
N LEU A 13 1.63 5.99 -10.25
CA LEU A 13 0.68 6.10 -11.35
C LEU A 13 -0.51 5.19 -11.04
N GLU A 14 -1.71 5.75 -11.02
CA GLU A 14 -2.95 5.00 -10.81
C GLU A 14 -3.93 5.28 -11.95
N ASN A 15 -4.44 4.22 -12.55
CA ASN A 15 -5.49 4.29 -13.55
C ASN A 15 -6.67 3.43 -13.09
N THR A 16 -7.88 3.97 -13.16
CA THR A 16 -9.10 3.22 -12.84
C THR A 16 -10.16 3.43 -13.89
N LEU A 17 -10.91 2.38 -14.18
CA LEU A 17 -12.11 2.41 -15.00
C LEU A 17 -13.28 1.98 -14.14
N SER A 18 -14.33 2.80 -14.09
CA SER A 18 -15.54 2.52 -13.34
C SER A 18 -16.74 2.38 -14.27
N PHE A 19 -17.62 1.44 -13.93
CA PHE A 19 -18.86 1.18 -14.65
C PHE A 19 -20.00 1.12 -13.64
N LYS A 20 -21.07 1.85 -13.93
CA LYS A 20 -22.29 1.85 -13.11
C LYS A 20 -23.47 1.60 -14.03
N LYS A 21 -24.34 0.68 -13.63
CA LYS A 21 -25.55 0.35 -14.38
C LYS A 21 -26.70 0.06 -13.43
N GLU A 22 -27.86 0.61 -13.75
CA GLU A 22 -29.11 0.36 -13.06
C GLU A 22 -30.13 -0.19 -14.07
N ILE A 23 -30.79 -1.29 -13.71
CA ILE A 23 -31.81 -1.96 -14.53
C ILE A 23 -32.91 -2.41 -13.58
N GLY A 24 -33.99 -1.63 -13.50
CA GLY A 24 -35.08 -1.88 -12.55
C GLY A 24 -34.57 -1.95 -11.12
N VAL A 25 -34.73 -3.10 -10.48
CA VAL A 25 -34.33 -3.36 -9.09
C VAL A 25 -32.85 -3.74 -8.93
N HIS A 26 -32.10 -3.83 -10.02
CA HIS A 26 -30.70 -4.23 -10.04
C HIS A 26 -29.79 -3.03 -10.22
N ARG A 27 -28.75 -2.94 -9.39
CA ARG A 27 -27.70 -1.94 -9.51
C ARG A 27 -26.34 -2.62 -9.44
N VAL A 28 -25.53 -2.42 -10.48
CA VAL A 28 -24.16 -2.93 -10.60
C VAL A 28 -23.21 -1.75 -10.59
N ASN A 29 -22.18 -1.82 -9.75
CA ASN A 29 -21.06 -0.89 -9.73
C ASN A 29 -19.76 -1.70 -9.76
N ALA A 30 -19.07 -1.66 -10.89
CA ALA A 30 -17.80 -2.33 -11.10
C ALA A 30 -16.67 -1.31 -11.23
N VAL A 31 -15.50 -1.66 -10.74
CA VAL A 31 -14.25 -0.92 -10.94
C VAL A 31 -13.13 -1.90 -11.22
N VAL A 32 -12.27 -1.54 -12.17
CA VAL A 32 -10.98 -2.16 -12.37
C VAL A 32 -9.91 -1.08 -12.28
N GLY A 33 -8.74 -1.43 -11.76
CA GLY A 33 -7.67 -0.48 -11.54
C GLY A 33 -6.30 -1.11 -11.67
N PHE A 34 -5.34 -0.29 -12.05
CA PHE A 34 -3.94 -0.64 -12.16
C PHE A 34 -3.08 0.44 -11.52
N THR A 35 -2.10 0.03 -10.72
CA THR A 35 -1.18 0.96 -10.06
C THR A 35 0.27 0.56 -10.30
N LEU A 36 1.13 1.55 -10.52
CA LEU A 36 2.59 1.41 -10.58
C LEU A 36 3.21 2.37 -9.59
N GLN A 37 4.12 1.88 -8.75
CA GLN A 37 4.86 2.70 -7.82
C GLN A 37 6.34 2.33 -7.84
N GLU A 38 7.21 3.33 -7.72
CA GLU A 38 8.62 3.11 -7.44
C GLU A 38 9.10 4.13 -6.40
N ASP A 39 9.98 3.65 -5.52
CA ASP A 39 10.71 4.45 -4.56
C ASP A 39 12.21 4.23 -4.75
N VAL A 40 12.96 5.32 -4.79
CA VAL A 40 14.42 5.32 -4.83
C VAL A 40 14.92 6.24 -3.73
N THR A 41 15.57 5.65 -2.72
CA THR A 41 16.26 6.38 -1.66
C THR A 41 17.77 6.20 -1.81
N LYS A 42 18.50 7.29 -2.01
CA LYS A 42 19.96 7.34 -2.00
C LYS A 42 20.44 7.98 -0.71
N THR A 43 21.42 7.37 -0.07
CA THR A 43 22.07 7.93 1.12
C THR A 43 23.56 8.08 0.84
N SER A 44 24.16 9.18 1.25
CA SER A 44 25.61 9.32 1.28
C SER A 44 26.07 9.84 2.63
N PHE A 45 27.21 9.36 3.08
CA PHE A 45 27.87 9.78 4.30
C PHE A 45 29.34 10.04 3.98
N GLN A 46 29.85 11.16 4.48
CA GLN A 46 31.24 11.55 4.38
C GLN A 46 31.70 12.05 5.74
N ALA A 47 32.82 11.54 6.24
CA ALA A 47 33.47 12.04 7.44
C ALA A 47 34.96 12.27 7.21
N ALA A 48 35.48 13.33 7.82
CA ALA A 48 36.90 13.62 7.90
C ALA A 48 37.27 14.02 9.34
N TYR A 49 38.54 13.82 9.69
CA TYR A 49 39.10 14.06 11.03
C TYR A 49 40.42 14.85 10.94
N GLY A 50 40.88 15.43 12.04
CA GLY A 50 42.12 16.23 12.05
C GLY A 50 41.95 17.66 11.51
N PHE A 51 40.95 18.38 12.04
CA PHE A 51 40.80 19.82 11.80
C PHE A 51 41.45 20.59 12.96
N ASP A 52 42.09 21.72 12.66
CA ASP A 52 42.58 22.65 13.68
C ASP A 52 41.44 23.14 14.58
N GLN A 53 41.70 23.23 15.89
CA GLN A 53 40.67 23.60 16.88
C GLN A 53 40.16 25.04 16.74
N ASP A 54 40.87 25.89 15.99
CA ASP A 54 40.63 27.33 15.89
C ASP A 54 39.78 27.76 14.68
N THR A 55 39.28 26.83 13.86
CA THR A 55 38.43 27.17 12.70
C THR A 55 36.94 26.87 12.95
N PRO A 56 36.10 27.90 13.15
CA PRO A 56 34.66 27.76 12.91
C PRO A 56 34.44 27.31 11.46
N ASP A 57 33.44 26.48 11.19
CA ASP A 57 33.01 26.04 9.84
C ASP A 57 33.79 24.90 9.14
N ASN A 58 34.36 23.98 9.92
CA ASN A 58 35.00 22.74 9.40
C ASN A 58 34.09 21.85 8.52
N LEU A 59 32.77 22.09 8.47
CA LEU A 59 31.83 21.35 7.61
C LEU A 59 32.02 21.66 6.11
N TYR A 60 32.39 22.88 5.71
CA TYR A 60 32.63 23.25 4.30
C TYR A 60 34.04 22.89 3.82
N LYS A 61 34.92 22.52 4.75
CA LYS A 61 36.34 22.24 4.54
C LYS A 61 36.66 20.75 4.62
N ILE A 62 35.68 19.87 4.41
CA ILE A 62 35.88 18.42 4.54
C ILE A 62 37.00 17.89 3.62
N ASN A 63 37.30 18.60 2.53
CA ASN A 63 38.39 18.31 1.60
C ASN A 63 39.78 18.83 2.05
N GLU A 64 39.84 19.63 3.12
CA GLU A 64 41.06 20.29 3.64
C GLU A 64 41.62 19.63 4.92
N ALA A 65 41.03 18.53 5.38
CA ALA A 65 41.43 17.83 6.60
C ALA A 65 42.87 17.29 6.52
N GLU A 66 43.67 17.50 7.58
CA GLU A 66 45.10 17.16 7.62
C GLU A 66 45.34 15.65 7.73
N VAL A 67 44.44 14.93 8.43
CA VAL A 67 44.46 13.47 8.56
C VAL A 67 43.46 12.86 7.58
N LYS A 68 43.97 12.08 6.63
CA LYS A 68 43.17 11.39 5.59
C LYS A 68 42.47 10.11 6.08
N ASP A 69 41.94 10.10 7.30
CA ASP A 69 40.94 9.08 7.66
C ASP A 69 39.60 9.54 7.09
N TYR A 70 39.35 9.15 5.84
CA TYR A 70 38.17 9.54 5.08
C TYR A 70 37.20 8.36 5.03
N GLU A 71 36.05 8.48 5.68
CA GLU A 71 34.98 7.50 5.58
C GLU A 71 33.95 7.99 4.56
N GLN A 72 33.84 7.30 3.43
CA GLN A 72 32.79 7.54 2.43
C GLN A 72 31.94 6.30 2.27
N LYS A 73 30.64 6.45 2.53
CA LYS A 73 29.64 5.40 2.29
C LYS A 73 28.54 5.96 1.41
N SER A 74 28.17 5.23 0.38
CA SER A 74 26.96 5.51 -0.40
C SER A 74 26.11 4.26 -0.48
N ASN A 75 24.79 4.42 -0.38
CA ASN A 75 23.86 3.32 -0.58
C ASN A 75 22.66 3.76 -1.40
N THR A 76 22.10 2.84 -2.17
CA THR A 76 20.86 3.04 -2.93
C THR A 76 19.86 1.96 -2.57
N TYR A 77 18.72 2.38 -2.04
CA TYR A 77 17.57 1.54 -1.77
C TYR A 77 16.51 1.81 -2.84
N ARG A 78 16.16 0.80 -3.64
CA ARG A 78 15.10 0.88 -4.65
C ARG A 78 14.07 -0.22 -4.44
N TRP A 79 12.79 0.11 -4.52
CA TRP A 79 11.73 -0.88 -4.67
C TRP A 79 10.64 -0.39 -5.62
N SER A 80 9.98 -1.32 -6.29
CA SER A 80 8.82 -1.06 -7.12
C SER A 80 7.68 -2.00 -6.80
N MET A 81 6.46 -1.55 -7.10
CA MET A 81 5.23 -2.29 -6.90
C MET A 81 4.30 -2.08 -8.09
N VAL A 82 3.69 -3.17 -8.53
CA VAL A 82 2.64 -3.18 -9.54
C VAL A 82 1.41 -3.82 -8.91
N SER A 83 0.24 -3.26 -9.14
CA SER A 83 -0.99 -3.84 -8.63
C SER A 83 -2.10 -3.82 -9.64
N VAL A 84 -2.90 -4.87 -9.64
CA VAL A 84 -4.14 -4.97 -10.41
C VAL A 84 -5.27 -5.21 -9.42
N LEU A 85 -6.33 -4.43 -9.51
CA LEU A 85 -7.50 -4.59 -8.67
C LEU A 85 -8.78 -4.63 -9.51
N GLY A 86 -9.73 -5.45 -9.06
CA GLY A 86 -11.08 -5.52 -9.58
C GLY A 86 -12.06 -5.61 -8.43
N ARG A 87 -13.17 -4.88 -8.52
CA ARG A 87 -14.27 -4.96 -7.55
C ARG A 87 -15.61 -4.79 -8.24
N ILE A 88 -16.54 -5.66 -7.90
CA ILE A 88 -17.94 -5.59 -8.29
C ILE A 88 -18.78 -5.47 -7.03
N ASN A 89 -19.66 -4.47 -7.02
CA ASN A 89 -20.74 -4.34 -6.06
C ASN A 89 -22.06 -4.50 -6.80
N TYR A 90 -22.92 -5.35 -6.25
CA TYR A 90 -24.25 -5.59 -6.77
C TYR A 90 -25.28 -5.35 -5.66
N THR A 91 -26.32 -4.62 -6.01
CA THR A 91 -27.45 -4.34 -5.14
C THR A 91 -28.73 -4.80 -5.81
N LEU A 92 -29.54 -5.55 -5.06
CA LEU A 92 -30.88 -5.99 -5.45
C LEU A 92 -31.90 -5.38 -4.50
N LEU A 93 -32.94 -4.74 -5.06
CA LEU A 93 -34.07 -4.14 -4.33
C LEU A 93 -33.66 -3.09 -3.27
N ASP A 94 -32.43 -2.59 -3.34
CA ASP A 94 -31.81 -1.80 -2.26
C ASP A 94 -31.67 -2.51 -0.90
N LYS A 95 -32.00 -3.80 -0.82
CA LYS A 95 -31.97 -4.60 0.41
C LYS A 95 -30.79 -5.55 0.46
N TYR A 96 -30.50 -6.23 -0.65
CA TYR A 96 -29.48 -7.27 -0.72
C TYR A 96 -28.24 -6.75 -1.44
N LEU A 97 -27.12 -6.73 -0.76
CA LEU A 97 -25.87 -6.18 -1.25
C LEU A 97 -24.83 -7.29 -1.29
N PHE A 98 -24.18 -7.43 -2.44
CA PHE A 98 -23.12 -8.39 -2.68
C PHE A 98 -21.88 -7.65 -3.17
N THR A 99 -20.73 -7.99 -2.61
CA THR A 99 -19.44 -7.45 -3.04
C THR A 99 -18.49 -8.60 -3.31
N VAL A 100 -17.80 -8.54 -4.44
CA VAL A 100 -16.67 -9.40 -4.77
C VAL A 100 -15.53 -8.50 -5.20
N ALA A 101 -14.35 -8.70 -4.66
CA ALA A 101 -13.15 -8.00 -5.07
C ALA A 101 -11.96 -8.94 -5.12
N ILE A 102 -11.02 -8.62 -5.99
CA ILE A 102 -9.73 -9.29 -6.08
C ILE A 102 -8.67 -8.23 -6.31
N ARG A 103 -7.56 -8.35 -5.61
CA ARG A 103 -6.37 -7.54 -5.84
C ARG A 103 -5.17 -8.45 -5.95
N SER A 104 -4.30 -8.19 -6.91
CA SER A 104 -3.02 -8.86 -7.04
C SER A 104 -1.91 -7.83 -7.00
N ASP A 105 -0.94 -8.02 -6.11
CA ASP A 105 0.17 -7.11 -5.86
C ASP A 105 1.50 -7.80 -6.18
N GLY A 106 2.25 -7.22 -7.11
CA GLY A 106 3.60 -7.60 -7.45
C GLY A 106 4.62 -6.63 -6.85
N SER A 107 5.68 -7.11 -6.20
CA SER A 107 6.73 -6.25 -5.63
C SER A 107 8.13 -6.72 -5.97
N SER A 108 9.03 -5.77 -6.25
CA SER A 108 10.46 -6.05 -6.44
C SER A 108 11.18 -6.48 -5.16
N ARG A 109 10.54 -6.34 -4.00
CA ARG A 109 11.06 -6.80 -2.70
C ARG A 109 10.84 -8.30 -2.46
N LEU A 110 9.96 -8.93 -3.24
CA LEU A 110 9.64 -10.34 -3.12
C LEU A 110 10.69 -11.20 -3.88
N SER A 111 10.83 -12.46 -3.46
CA SER A 111 11.80 -13.39 -4.04
C SER A 111 11.59 -13.57 -5.55
N LYS A 112 12.65 -13.94 -6.29
CA LYS A 112 12.58 -14.08 -7.75
C LYS A 112 11.49 -15.06 -8.21
N ASP A 113 11.19 -16.07 -7.39
CA ASP A 113 10.27 -17.16 -7.72
C ASP A 113 8.81 -16.87 -7.36
N ASN A 114 8.52 -15.93 -6.46
CA ASN A 114 7.15 -15.58 -6.09
C ASN A 114 6.96 -14.07 -5.89
N LYS A 115 6.89 -13.34 -7.00
CA LYS A 115 6.80 -11.88 -7.01
C LYS A 115 5.40 -11.32 -6.78
N TRP A 116 4.36 -12.16 -6.71
CA TRP A 116 2.96 -11.74 -6.69
C TRP A 116 2.18 -12.36 -5.54
N ALA A 117 1.28 -11.58 -4.96
CA ALA A 117 0.34 -12.00 -3.92
C ALA A 117 -1.07 -11.63 -4.34
N THR A 118 -2.02 -12.56 -4.20
CA THR A 118 -3.42 -12.32 -4.57
C THR A 118 -4.34 -12.35 -3.35
N PHE A 119 -5.20 -11.35 -3.27
CA PHE A 119 -6.06 -11.00 -2.15
C PHE A 119 -7.52 -10.96 -2.60
N PRO A 120 -8.19 -12.12 -2.70
CA PRO A 120 -9.63 -12.18 -2.93
C PRO A 120 -10.38 -11.74 -1.66
N SER A 121 -11.54 -11.11 -1.86
CA SER A 121 -12.49 -10.82 -0.80
C SER A 121 -13.93 -10.84 -1.31
N THR A 122 -14.83 -11.27 -0.44
CA THR A 122 -16.26 -11.31 -0.68
C THR A 122 -17.02 -10.77 0.53
N ALA A 123 -18.16 -10.15 0.28
CA ALA A 123 -19.05 -9.69 1.34
C ALA A 123 -20.51 -9.78 0.92
N VAL A 124 -21.36 -10.06 1.90
CA VAL A 124 -22.81 -10.00 1.76
C VAL A 124 -23.36 -9.07 2.83
N ALA A 125 -24.37 -8.29 2.48
CA ALA A 125 -25.09 -7.50 3.45
C ALA A 125 -26.58 -7.43 3.13
N TRP A 126 -27.38 -7.37 4.18
CA TRP A 126 -28.83 -7.32 4.10
C TRP A 126 -29.34 -6.16 4.94
N ARG A 127 -30.07 -5.24 4.31
CA ARG A 127 -30.75 -4.13 4.98
C ARG A 127 -32.12 -4.61 5.44
N ILE A 128 -32.13 -5.22 6.62
CA ILE A 128 -33.31 -5.80 7.26
C ILE A 128 -34.39 -4.73 7.52
N SER A 129 -33.99 -3.49 7.83
CA SER A 129 -34.96 -2.39 8.03
C SER A 129 -35.69 -1.94 6.76
N GLN A 130 -35.30 -2.44 5.59
CA GLN A 130 -36.02 -2.20 4.33
C GLN A 130 -37.04 -3.30 4.04
N GLU A 131 -37.19 -4.29 4.91
CA GLU A 131 -38.20 -5.34 4.74
C GLU A 131 -39.57 -4.91 5.24
N ASP A 132 -40.61 -5.36 4.54
CA ASP A 132 -41.98 -4.92 4.75
C ASP A 132 -42.47 -5.19 6.18
N PHE A 133 -41.92 -6.21 6.84
CA PHE A 133 -42.22 -6.58 8.22
C PHE A 133 -41.57 -5.65 9.28
N LEU A 134 -40.59 -4.83 8.89
CA LEU A 134 -39.90 -3.88 9.78
C LEU A 134 -40.08 -2.41 9.39
N LEU A 135 -40.64 -2.11 8.21
CA LEU A 135 -40.87 -0.73 7.76
C LEU A 135 -41.73 0.10 8.74
N ASN A 136 -42.62 -0.55 9.51
CA ASN A 136 -43.55 0.12 10.43
C ASN A 136 -43.07 0.17 11.89
N VAL A 137 -41.85 -0.30 12.20
CA VAL A 137 -41.34 -0.32 13.57
C VAL A 137 -40.59 0.97 13.87
N ASN A 138 -41.28 1.93 14.49
CA ASN A 138 -40.72 3.25 14.85
C ASN A 138 -39.56 3.20 15.87
N ALA A 139 -39.37 2.07 16.56
CA ALA A 139 -38.25 1.88 17.48
C ALA A 139 -36.91 1.62 16.77
N LEU A 140 -36.91 1.33 15.47
CA LEU A 140 -35.73 0.89 14.73
C LEU A 140 -35.59 1.65 13.40
N SER A 141 -34.63 2.58 13.33
CA SER A 141 -34.45 3.44 12.15
C SER A 141 -33.61 2.81 11.03
N ASN A 142 -32.64 1.96 11.38
CA ASN A 142 -31.80 1.27 10.42
C ASN A 142 -31.23 -0.01 11.02
N LEU A 143 -31.44 -1.13 10.35
CA LEU A 143 -30.88 -2.41 10.71
C LEU A 143 -30.28 -3.04 9.48
N LYS A 144 -28.99 -3.34 9.57
CA LYS A 144 -28.23 -3.98 8.51
C LYS A 144 -27.34 -5.07 9.09
N LEU A 145 -27.47 -6.26 8.55
CA LEU A 145 -26.54 -7.37 8.82
C LEU A 145 -25.50 -7.41 7.70
N ARG A 146 -24.24 -7.66 8.05
CA ARG A 146 -23.13 -7.80 7.10
C ARG A 146 -22.22 -8.93 7.55
N ALA A 147 -21.78 -9.74 6.60
CA ALA A 147 -20.71 -10.71 6.76
C ALA A 147 -19.70 -10.54 5.62
N SER A 148 -18.41 -10.69 5.92
CA SER A 148 -17.36 -10.62 4.90
C SER A 148 -16.20 -11.55 5.20
N TYR A 149 -15.56 -12.01 4.14
CA TYR A 149 -14.37 -12.85 4.21
C TYR A 149 -13.37 -12.37 3.16
N GLY A 150 -12.10 -12.28 3.53
CA GLY A 150 -11.07 -11.89 2.58
C GLY A 150 -9.66 -12.17 3.08
N LEU A 151 -8.77 -12.36 2.11
CA LEU A 151 -7.34 -12.45 2.36
C LEU A 151 -6.73 -11.05 2.24
N THR A 152 -5.85 -10.71 3.17
CA THR A 152 -5.05 -9.48 3.12
C THR A 152 -3.58 -9.81 3.36
N GLY A 153 -2.68 -9.01 2.78
CA GLY A 153 -1.25 -9.16 2.95
C GLY A 153 -0.61 -7.87 3.43
N ASN A 154 0.45 -8.01 4.23
CA ASN A 154 1.30 -6.90 4.63
C ASN A 154 2.57 -6.88 3.78
N SER A 155 2.74 -5.82 2.97
CA SER A 155 3.88 -5.66 2.05
C SER A 155 5.12 -5.01 2.67
N TRP A 156 5.13 -4.78 3.99
CA TRP A 156 6.30 -4.22 4.67
C TRP A 156 7.37 -5.31 4.86
N ILE A 157 8.34 -5.34 3.95
CA ILE A 157 9.50 -6.24 4.00
C ILE A 157 10.78 -5.39 3.98
N PRO A 158 11.66 -5.47 4.99
CA PRO A 158 12.98 -4.82 4.99
C PRO A 158 13.86 -5.35 3.85
N MET A 159 14.51 -4.42 3.12
CA MET A 159 15.42 -4.76 2.03
C MET A 159 16.59 -5.62 2.55
N GLY A 160 16.83 -6.78 1.93
CA GLY A 160 17.90 -7.72 2.31
C GLY A 160 17.44 -8.96 3.08
N SER A 161 16.17 -9.03 3.48
CA SER A 161 15.56 -10.27 4.00
C SER A 161 14.97 -11.08 2.84
N SER A 162 15.80 -11.89 2.17
CA SER A 162 15.36 -12.79 1.08
C SER A 162 14.49 -13.97 1.55
N LEU A 163 14.10 -13.99 2.82
CA LEU A 163 13.26 -15.00 3.45
C LEU A 163 12.11 -14.29 4.17
N SER A 164 11.08 -13.93 3.42
CA SER A 164 9.84 -13.48 4.03
C SER A 164 8.67 -13.97 3.20
N GLU A 165 8.05 -15.05 3.68
CA GLU A 165 6.70 -15.45 3.32
C GLU A 165 5.76 -14.26 3.55
N LEU A 166 4.95 -13.94 2.54
CA LEU A 166 3.79 -13.09 2.76
C LEU A 166 2.90 -13.80 3.77
N ASN A 167 2.86 -13.28 5.00
CA ASN A 167 1.88 -13.70 5.99
C ASN A 167 0.50 -13.28 5.50
N LEU A 168 -0.17 -14.18 4.78
CA LEU A 168 -1.59 -14.07 4.47
C LEU A 168 -2.33 -14.14 5.79
N LYS A 169 -2.95 -13.04 6.19
CA LYS A 169 -3.81 -13.03 7.36
C LYS A 169 -5.25 -13.12 6.89
N GLU A 170 -5.92 -14.19 7.28
CA GLU A 170 -7.37 -14.28 7.18
C GLU A 170 -7.98 -13.17 8.03
N HIS A 171 -8.88 -12.40 7.45
CA HIS A 171 -9.59 -11.36 8.17
C HIS A 171 -11.10 -11.63 8.11
N ASN A 172 -11.65 -11.89 9.29
CA ASN A 172 -13.09 -12.03 9.52
C ASN A 172 -13.56 -10.76 10.25
N PHE A 173 -14.50 -10.03 9.64
CA PHE A 173 -15.23 -8.92 10.29
C PHE A 173 -16.66 -9.34 10.59
#